data_AF-A0A930QXV7-F1
#
_entry.id   AF-A0A930QXV7-F1
#
_cell.length_a   1.000
_cell.length_b   1.000
_cell.length_c   1.000
_cell.angle_alpha   90.00
_cell.angle_beta   90.00
_cell.angle_gamma   90.00
#
_symmetry.space_group_name_H-M   'P 1'
#
loop_
_entity.id
_entity.type
_entity.pdbx_description
1 polymer ?
#
loop_
_entity_poly.entity_id
_entity_poly.type
_entity_poly.pdbx_seq_one_letter_code
_entity_poly.pdbx_strand_id
1 'polypeptide(L)' 'MRRLIGYWRTMRQYAASPKGRHDLRDYLYAGATFLLLCIVLLLAICITR' A
#
# COMPACT_ATOMS: atom_id res chain seq x y z
N MET A 1 -2.08 -24.56 -7.21
CA MET A 1 -2.98 -23.94 -6.20
C MET A 1 -2.51 -24.09 -4.75
N ARG A 2 -2.03 -25.25 -4.28
CA ARG A 2 -1.57 -25.42 -2.87
C ARG A 2 -0.43 -24.48 -2.44
N ARG A 3 0.47 -24.11 -3.36
CA ARG A 3 1.57 -23.16 -3.10
C ARG A 3 1.08 -21.74 -2.79
N LEU A 4 0.07 -21.25 -3.53
CA LEU A 4 -0.55 -19.94 -3.32
C LEU A 4 -1.24 -19.84 -1.95
N ILE A 5 -1.88 -20.92 -1.51
CA ILE A 5 -2.49 -21.00 -0.18
C ILE A 5 -1.41 -20.92 0.92
N GLY A 6 -0.26 -21.56 0.70
CA GLY A 6 0.91 -21.45 1.58
C GLY A 6 1.43 -20.01 1.67
N TYR A 7 1.62 -19.35 0.53
CA TYR A 7 2.02 -17.94 0.48
C TYR A 7 1.03 -17.01 1.20
N TRP A 8 -0.27 -17.23 0.98
CA TRP A 8 -1.31 -16.46 1.66
C TRP A 8 -1.27 -16.64 3.19
N ARG A 9 -1.04 -17.87 3.66
CA ARG A 9 -0.90 -18.17 5.09
C ARG A 9 0.32 -17.47 5.69
N THR A 10 1.45 -17.48 4.99
CA THR A 10 2.68 -16.79 5.42
C THR A 10 2.49 -15.27 5.45
N MET A 11 1.85 -14.70 4.43
CA MET A 11 1.49 -13.27 4.40
C MET A 11 0.59 -12.89 5.59
N ARG A 12 -0.40 -13.74 5.91
CA ARG A 12 -1.29 -13.51 7.04
C ARG A 12 -0.55 -13.58 8.39
N GLN A 13 0.39 -14.51 8.53
CA GLN A 13 1.25 -14.60 9.71
C GLN A 13 2.17 -13.38 9.83
N TYR A 14 2.73 -12.90 8.71
CA TYR A 14 3.53 -11.69 8.66
C TYR A 14 2.73 -10.47 9.12
N ALA A 15 1.54 -10.27 8.57
CA ALA A 15 0.63 -9.17 8.92
C ALA A 15 0.20 -9.17 10.39
N ALA A 16 0.11 -10.36 11.01
CA ALA A 16 -0.24 -10.49 12.42
C ALA A 16 0.91 -10.07 13.36
N SER A 17 2.16 -10.20 12.91
CA SER A 17 3.34 -9.81 13.69
C SER A 17 3.37 -8.29 13.93
N PRO A 18 3.96 -7.82 15.04
CA PRO A 18 4.09 -6.37 15.31
C PRO A 18 4.81 -5.62 14.20
N LYS A 19 5.90 -6.20 13.66
CA LYS A 19 6.66 -5.63 12.55
C LYS A 19 5.83 -5.57 11.27
N GLY A 20 5.26 -6.70 10.84
CA GLY A 20 4.51 -6.73 9.58
C GLY A 20 3.25 -5.85 9.62
N ARG A 21 2.65 -5.63 10.79
CA ARG A 21 1.55 -4.66 10.96
C ARG A 21 2.02 -3.22 10.80
N HIS A 22 3.20 -2.89 11.33
CA HIS A 22 3.79 -1.57 11.17
C HIS A 22 4.13 -1.32 9.71
N ASP A 23 4.83 -2.24 9.07
CA ASP A 23 5.19 -2.15 7.65
C ASP A 23 3.95 -2.01 6.75
N LEU A 24 2.87 -2.77 7.01
CA LEU A 24 1.63 -2.63 6.27
C LEU A 24 0.99 -1.24 6.39
N ARG A 25 1.07 -0.62 7.57
CA ARG A 25 0.61 0.76 7.77
C ARG A 25 1.49 1.73 7.02
N ASP A 26 2.81 1.56 7.08
CA ASP A 26 3.75 2.43 6.37
C ASP A 26 3.56 2.35 4.85
N TYR A 27 3.35 1.14 4.30
CA TYR A 27 3.00 0.98 2.89
C TYR A 27 1.66 1.62 2.54
N LEU A 28 0.66 1.53 3.42
CA LEU A 28 -0.63 2.20 3.21
C LEU A 28 -0.48 3.73 3.19
N TYR A 29 0.30 4.29 4.13
CA TYR A 29 0.59 5.72 4.18
C TYR A 29 1.38 6.20 2.96
N ALA A 30 2.41 5.45 2.55
CA ALA A 30 3.20 5.75 1.36
C ALA A 30 2.32 5.72 0.10
N GLY A 31 1.48 4.70 -0.06
CA GLY A 31 0.56 4.57 -1.17
C GLY A 31 -0.48 5.70 -1.22
N ALA A 32 -1.08 6.03 -0.08
CA ALA A 32 -2.03 7.14 0.03
C ALA A 32 -1.38 8.50 -0.29
N THR A 33 -0.16 8.72 0.21
CA THR A 33 0.60 9.97 -0.04
C THR A 33 0.95 10.08 -1.52
N PHE A 34 1.42 9.01 -2.14
CA PHE A 34 1.70 8.99 -3.57
C PHE A 34 0.45 9.29 -4.41
N LEU A 35 -0.68 8.65 -4.09
CA LEU A 35 -1.93 8.88 -4.81
C LEU A 35 -2.43 10.32 -4.63
N LEU A 36 -2.29 10.89 -3.43
CA LEU A 36 -2.61 12.28 -3.16
C LEU A 36 -1.73 13.23 -3.98
N LEU A 37 -0.42 12.97 -4.07
CA LEU A 37 0.49 13.73 -4.93
C LEU A 37 0.09 13.65 -6.40
N CYS A 38 -0.30 12.48 -6.90
CA CYS A 38 -0.81 12.32 -8.26
C CYS A 38 -2.07 13.16 -8.49
N ILE A 39 -3.01 13.16 -7.54
CA ILE A 39 -4.24 13.98 -7.62
C ILE A 39 -3.88 15.47 -7.67
N VAL A 40 -3.01 15.94 -6.77
CA VAL A 40 -2.57 17.34 -6.74
C VAL A 40 -1.90 17.73 -8.06
N LEU A 41 -1.04 16.87 -8.60
CA LEU A 41 -0.38 17.10 -9.88
C LEU A 41 -1.39 17.18 -11.03
N LEU A 42 -2.35 16.26 -11.08
CA LEU A 42 -3.41 16.27 -12.10
C LEU A 42 -4.27 17.52 -12.01
N LEU A 43 -4.65 17.94 -10.81
CA LEU A 43 -5.40 19.18 -10.59
C LEU A 43 -4.60 20.41 -11.03
N ALA A 44 -3.30 20.47 -10.69
CA ALA A 44 -2.44 21.55 -11.13
C ALA A 44 -2.39 21.63 -12.66
N ILE A 45 -2.19 20.49 -13.35
CA ILE A 45 -2.21 20.42 -14.81
C ILE A 45 -3.56 20.91 -15.36
N CYS A 46 -4.69 20.44 -14.81
CA CYS A 46 -6.02 20.83 -15.26
C CYS A 46 -6.33 22.33 -15.06
N ILE A 47 -5.79 22.96 -14.01
CA ILE A 47 -6.00 24.40 -13.75
C ILE A 47 -5.09 25.26 -14.64
N THR A 48 -3.89 24.77 -14.95
CA THR A 48 -2.91 25.51 -15.78
C THR A 48 -3.11 25.34 -17.28
N ARG A 49 -3.99 24.44 -17.71
CA ARG A 49 -4.41 24.27 -19.10
C ARG A 49 -5.70 25.03 -19.37
#